data_AF-A0A930MXH9-F1
#
_entry.id   AF-A0A930MXH9-F1
#
_cell.length_a   1.000
_cell.length_b   1.000
_cell.length_c   1.000
_cell.angle_alpha   90.00
_cell.angle_beta   90.00
_cell.angle_gamma   90.00
#
_symmetry.space_group_name_H-M   'P 1'
#
loop_
_entity.id
_entity.type
_entity.pdbx_description
1 polymer ?
#
loop_
_entity_poly.entity_id
_entity_poly.type
_entity_poly.pdbx_seq_one_letter_code
_entity_poly.pdbx_strand_id
1 'polypeptide(L)' 'AAMALLLRRTQLSLVGISAVGGLLHNMAQLLVAAAVMESSALLLYAPLLGVVGILTGTGIGILAQSIVKKIKY' A
#
# COMPACT_ATOMS: atom_id res chain seq x y z
N ALA A 1 9.84 -3.97 -1.23
CA ALA A 1 10.31 -4.44 0.11
C ALA A 1 9.16 -4.62 1.10
N ALA A 2 8.35 -3.58 1.38
CA ALA A 2 7.29 -3.63 2.39
C ALA A 2 6.28 -4.78 2.20
N MET A 3 5.69 -4.95 1.01
CA MET A 3 4.75 -6.05 0.73
C MET A 3 5.36 -7.45 0.90
N ALA A 4 6.61 -7.65 0.46
CA ALA A 4 7.30 -8.93 0.63
C ALA A 4 7.60 -9.22 2.11
N LEU A 5 7.90 -8.19 2.91
CA LEU A 5 8.06 -8.31 4.35
C LEU A 5 6.73 -8.66 5.02
N LEU A 6 5.65 -7.96 4.68
CA LEU A 6 4.30 -8.23 5.20
C LEU A 6 3.88 -9.67 4.91
N LEU A 7 4.12 -10.16 3.69
CA LEU A 7 3.83 -11.54 3.31
C LEU A 7 4.63 -12.58 4.13
N ARG A 8 5.88 -12.28 4.49
CA ARG A 8 6.74 -13.19 5.25
C ARG A 8 6.56 -13.13 6.76
N ARG A 9 6.09 -11.99 7.29
CA ARG A 9 6.09 -11.70 8.73
C ARG A 9 4.70 -11.60 9.35
N THR A 10 3.64 -11.61 8.54
CA THR A 10 2.26 -11.50 9.03
C THR A 10 1.40 -12.65 8.51
N GLN A 11 0.30 -12.92 9.20
CA GLN A 11 -0.74 -13.87 8.78
C GLN A 11 -1.90 -13.17 8.06
N LEU A 12 -1.64 -11.99 7.47
CA LEU A 12 -2.65 -11.22 6.78
C LEU A 12 -3.04 -11.89 5.46
N SER A 13 -4.31 -11.71 5.06
CA SER A 13 -4.77 -12.14 3.74
C SER A 13 -4.06 -11.36 2.62
N LEU A 14 -4.09 -11.88 1.39
CA LEU A 14 -3.53 -11.16 0.23
C LEU A 14 -4.12 -9.74 0.08
N VAL A 15 -5.41 -9.59 0.40
CA VAL A 15 -6.10 -8.29 0.40
C VAL A 15 -5.55 -7.39 1.51
N GLY A 16 -5.39 -7.91 2.73
CA GLY A 16 -4.83 -7.17 3.86
C GLY A 16 -3.38 -6.73 3.63
N ILE A 17 -2.54 -7.63 3.11
CA ILE A 17 -1.15 -7.32 2.73
C ILE A 17 -1.13 -6.19 1.67
N SER A 18 -2.05 -6.24 0.71
CA SER A 18 -2.14 -5.22 -0.33
C SER A 18 -2.64 -3.88 0.21
N ALA A 19 -3.62 -3.86 1.11
CA ALA A 19 -4.14 -2.64 1.74
C ALA A 19 -3.06 -1.93 2.58
N VAL A 20 -2.37 -2.67 3.46
CA VAL A 20 -1.27 -2.12 4.26
C VAL A 20 -0.08 -1.74 3.38
N GLY A 21 0.21 -2.54 2.35
CA GLY A 21 1.23 -2.23 1.36
C GLY A 21 0.95 -0.93 0.60
N GLY A 22 -0.31 -0.70 0.21
CA GLY A 22 -0.76 0.52 -0.47
C GLY A 22 -0.62 1.77 0.41
N LEU A 23 -0.98 1.66 1.69
CA LEU A 23 -0.74 2.73 2.66
C LEU A 23 0.76 3.05 2.78
N LEU A 24 1.59 2.04 3.00
CA LEU A 24 3.04 2.23 3.16
C LEU A 24 3.70 2.79 1.89
N HIS A 25 3.23 2.39 0.70
CA HIS A 25 3.71 2.92 -0.56
C HIS A 25 3.42 4.42 -0.69
N ASN A 26 2.18 4.84 -0.43
CA ASN A 26 1.79 6.25 -0.48
C ASN A 26 2.56 7.08 0.55
N MET A 27 2.77 6.56 1.76
CA MET A 27 3.57 7.25 2.78
C MET A 27 5.03 7.37 2.37
N ALA A 28 5.62 6.33 1.80
CA ALA A 28 7.00 6.39 1.31
C ALA A 28 7.15 7.40 0.16
N GLN A 29 6.21 7.42 -0.79
CA GLN A 29 6.19 8.41 -1.88
C GLN A 29 6.04 9.83 -1.33
N LEU A 30 5.16 10.03 -0.35
CA LEU A 30 4.95 11.35 0.25
C LEU A 30 6.19 11.85 1.01
N LEU A 31 6.85 10.98 1.77
CA LEU A 31 8.09 11.30 2.48
C LEU A 31 9.21 11.67 1.50
N VAL A 32 9.37 10.90 0.43
CA VAL A 32 10.36 11.21 -0.61
C VAL A 32 10.01 12.53 -1.30
N ALA A 33 8.73 12.77 -1.63
CA ALA A 33 8.29 14.02 -2.24
C ALA A 33 8.55 15.24 -1.32
N ALA A 34 8.22 15.12 -0.03
CA ALA A 34 8.47 16.16 0.96
C ALA A 34 9.96 16.47 1.12
N ALA A 35 10.81 15.43 1.09
CA ALA A 35 12.26 15.58 1.15
C ALA A 35 12.85 16.24 -0.10
N VAL A 36 12.41 15.82 -1.29
CA VAL A 36 12.89 16.37 -2.58
C VAL A 36 12.41 17.81 -2.79
N MET A 37 11.20 18.14 -2.35
CA MET A 37 10.64 19.49 -2.47
C MET A 37 10.98 20.40 -1.29
N GLU A 38 11.75 19.90 -0.31
CA GLU A 38 12.08 20.58 0.95
C GLU A 38 10.87 21.24 1.64
N SER A 39 9.72 20.58 1.58
CA SER A 39 8.44 21.15 2.03
C SER A 39 7.68 20.16 2.90
N SER A 40 7.58 20.50 4.18
CA SER A 40 6.80 19.74 5.17
C SER A 40 5.29 19.90 4.97
N ALA A 41 4.84 20.89 4.20
CA ALA A 41 3.43 21.11 3.88
C ALA A 41 2.82 19.90 3.15
N LEU A 42 3.63 19.13 2.41
CA LEU A 42 3.16 17.90 1.77
C LEU A 42 2.68 16.85 2.80
N LEU A 43 3.22 16.83 4.02
CA LEU A 43 2.79 15.87 5.06
C LEU A 43 1.33 16.09 5.49
N LEU A 44 0.74 17.26 5.23
CA LEU A 44 -0.70 17.50 5.45
C LEU A 44 -1.58 16.61 4.56
N TYR A 45 -1.07 16.13 3.42
CA TYR A 45 -1.79 15.18 2.57
C TYR A 45 -1.74 13.74 3.12
N ALA A 46 -0.95 13.45 4.17
CA ALA A 46 -0.76 12.10 4.68
C ALA A 46 -2.07 11.39 5.10
N PRO A 47 -3.04 12.04 5.78
CA PRO A 47 -4.30 11.37 6.13
C PRO A 47 -5.11 10.98 4.88
N LEU A 48 -5.22 11.91 3.92
CA LEU A 48 -5.94 11.67 2.67
C LEU A 48 -5.26 10.56 1.84
N LEU A 49 -3.94 10.65 1.66
CA LEU A 49 -3.16 9.66 0.93
C LEU A 49 -3.12 8.30 1.63
N GLY A 50 -3.21 8.27 2.96
CA GLY A 50 -3.35 7.04 3.74
C GLY A 50 -4.67 6.34 3.43
N VAL A 51 -5.79 7.06 3.45
CA VAL A 51 -7.12 6.53 3.09
C VAL A 51 -7.12 6.05 1.64
N VAL A 52 -6.64 6.88 0.70
CA VAL A 52 -6.55 6.50 -0.71
C VAL A 52 -5.67 5.27 -0.90
N GLY A 53 -4.53 5.18 -0.20
CA GLY A 53 -3.62 4.04 -0.26
C GLY A 53 -4.25 2.74 0.24
N ILE A 54 -5.07 2.79 1.30
CA ILE A 54 -5.83 1.63 1.78
C ILE A 54 -6.88 1.23 0.74
N LEU A 55 -7.64 2.18 0.21
CA LEU A 55 -8.72 1.91 -0.75
C LEU A 55 -8.17 1.28 -2.04
N THR A 56 -7.14 1.89 -2.63
CA THR A 56 -6.50 1.37 -3.84
C THR A 56 -5.80 0.04 -3.56
N GLY A 57 -5.08 -0.08 -2.44
CA GLY A 57 -4.44 -1.31 -2.01
C GLY A 57 -5.42 -2.46 -1.82
N THR A 58 -6.59 -2.20 -1.24
CA THR A 58 -7.66 -3.19 -1.09
C THR A 58 -8.19 -3.65 -2.45
N GLY A 59 -8.48 -2.71 -3.34
CA GLY A 59 -8.94 -3.02 -4.71
C GLY A 59 -7.94 -3.88 -5.48
N ILE A 60 -6.66 -3.52 -5.45
CA ILE A 60 -5.57 -4.31 -6.05
C ILE A 60 -5.49 -5.70 -5.41
N GLY A 61 -5.65 -5.81 -4.09
CA GLY A 61 -5.61 -7.08 -3.37
C GLY A 61 -6.73 -8.04 -3.78
N ILE A 62 -7.95 -7.52 -3.99
CA ILE A 62 -9.09 -8.31 -4.47
C ILE A 62 -8.82 -8.81 -5.89
N LEU A 63 -8.33 -7.94 -6.78
CA LEU A 63 -7.97 -8.32 -8.15
C LEU A 63 -6.87 -9.39 -8.16
N ALA A 64 -5.82 -9.19 -7.38
CA ALA A 64 -4.72 -10.14 -7.23
C ALA A 64 -5.22 -11.50 -6.72
N GLN A 65 -6.14 -11.51 -5.75
CA GLN A 65 -6.71 -12.76 -5.24
C GLN A 65 -7.49 -13.52 -6.33
N SER A 66 -8.29 -12.81 -7.12
CA SER A 66 -9.04 -13.40 -8.24
C SER A 66 -8.12 -13.99 -9.30
N ILE A 67 -7.03 -13.29 -9.63
CA ILE A 67 -6.02 -13.77 -10.58
C ILE A 67 -5.31 -15.01 -10.03
N VAL A 68 -4.83 -14.97 -8.80
CA VAL A 68 -4.13 -16.10 -8.17
C VAL A 68 -5.01 -17.35 -8.09
N LYS A 69 -6.30 -17.18 -7.76
CA LYS A 69 -7.27 -18.29 -7.76
C LYS A 69 -7.43 -18.93 -9.13
N LYS A 70 -7.40 -18.13 -10.22
CA LYS A 70 -7.51 -18.61 -11.60
C LYS A 70 -6.25 -19.30 -12.12
N ILE A 71 -5.07 -18.91 -11.65
CA ILE A 71 -3.79 -19.51 -12.08
C ILE A 71 -3.49 -20.82 -11.34
N LYS A 72 -3.94 -20.93 -10.08
CA LYS A 72 -3.77 -22.16 -9.28
C LYS A 72 -4.79 -23.25 -9.62
N TYR A 73 -5.80 -22.94 -10.42
CA TYR A 73 -6.73 -23.87 -11.04
C TYR A 73 -6.20 -24.24 -12.42
#